data_AF-A0A970GL17-F1
#
_entry.id   AF-A0A970GL17-F1
#
_cell.length_a   1.000
_cell.length_b   1.000
_cell.length_c   1.000
_cell.angle_alpha   90.00
_cell.angle_beta   90.00
_cell.angle_gamma   90.00
#
_symmetry.space_group_name_H-M   'P 1'
#
loop_
_entity.id
_entity.type
_entity.pdbx_description
1 polymer ?
#
loop_
_entity_poly.entity_id
_entity_poly.type
_entity_poly.pdbx_seq_one_letter_code
_entity_poly.pdbx_strand_id
1 'polypeptide(L)'
;MRYTSYLLAILGLLGAPLLGAYLADIPLNRMLVIPPMTTEVTIDKAPFSWVAFFVLLALILLVMLPFIVRILKAQKSFVPISRKKHPFPWWGWLGLVILLLGWLMAWTRFPWFENLQTYTFTPPWLGFILLVNALTYRRSGWSLITHKPAFLLALFVFSALFWWYFEYLNLMVENWFYVNTGDLSKGQFFLYATLPFSTVLPAVISTRHLISTFPRLTAGLDHFIPLKTSNQEALAWGVFLAGVIGLMAINFQPDFLYPLLWLAPTAILASSMALGGNTELFDALPSGNWKYIFSLALAALICGFFWELWNFNSFTQWHYSVPLVHRFQLFEMPILGYAGYLPFGLQCGLAAILTEKILANLKKMS
;
A
#
# COMPACT_ATOMS: atom_id res chain seq x y z
N MET A 1 13.33 12.37 21.96
CA MET A 1 13.71 11.64 20.72
C MET A 1 12.52 10.96 20.04
N ARG A 2 11.82 9.98 20.64
CA ARG A 2 10.67 9.29 19.98
C ARG A 2 9.46 10.18 19.63
N TYR A 3 9.09 11.12 20.51
CA TYR A 3 7.99 12.05 20.20
C TYR A 3 8.38 13.04 19.09
N THR A 4 9.65 13.44 19.06
CA THR A 4 10.22 14.30 18.02
C THR A 4 10.16 13.64 16.64
N SER A 5 10.43 12.34 16.53
CA SER A 5 10.31 11.61 15.26
C SER A 5 8.86 11.53 14.74
N TYR A 6 7.87 11.34 15.62
CA TYR A 6 6.48 11.34 15.20
C TYR A 6 6.01 12.72 14.75
N LEU A 7 6.45 13.76 15.45
CA LEU A 7 6.17 15.13 15.03
C LEU A 7 6.78 15.45 13.67
N LEU A 8 8.03 15.03 13.41
CA LEU A 8 8.66 15.18 12.10
C LEU A 8 7.89 14.45 11.00
N ALA A 9 7.43 13.22 11.26
CA ALA A 9 6.60 12.48 10.31
C ALA A 9 5.29 13.23 10.01
N ILE A 10 4.57 13.69 11.03
CA ILE A 10 3.30 14.42 10.86
C ILE A 10 3.52 15.72 10.09
N LEU A 11 4.52 16.52 10.48
CA LEU A 11 4.83 17.78 9.80
C LEU A 11 5.26 17.56 8.34
N GLY A 12 6.06 16.52 8.08
CA GLY A 12 6.46 16.18 6.71
C GLY A 12 5.31 15.67 5.86
N LEU A 13 4.49 14.76 6.39
CA LEU A 13 3.40 14.12 5.61
C LEU A 13 2.21 15.05 5.37
N LEU A 14 1.82 15.84 6.38
CA LEU A 14 0.65 16.73 6.28
C LEU A 14 1.04 18.16 5.92
N GLY A 15 2.13 18.67 6.50
CA GLY A 15 2.56 20.06 6.30
C GLY A 15 3.20 20.30 4.94
N ALA A 16 3.98 19.36 4.41
CA ALA A 16 4.67 19.55 3.13
C ALA A 16 3.70 19.75 1.94
N PRO A 17 2.62 18.93 1.78
CA PRO A 17 1.65 19.17 0.71
C PRO A 17 0.91 20.52 0.86
N LEU A 18 0.53 20.92 2.08
CA LEU A 18 -0.12 22.22 2.33
C LEU A 18 0.81 23.40 2.02
N LEU A 19 2.07 23.31 2.43
CA LEU A 19 3.06 24.34 2.14
C LEU A 19 3.33 24.42 0.63
N GLY A 20 3.43 23.27 -0.04
CA GLY A 20 3.55 23.22 -1.51
C GLY A 20 2.36 23.86 -2.21
N ALA A 21 1.13 23.59 -1.76
CA ALA A 21 -0.08 24.20 -2.30
C ALA A 21 -0.09 25.73 -2.09
N TYR A 22 0.27 26.20 -0.88
CA TYR A 22 0.40 27.62 -0.59
C TYR A 22 1.43 28.31 -1.49
N LEU A 23 2.61 27.70 -1.68
CA LEU A 23 3.68 28.24 -2.52
C LEU A 23 3.37 28.19 -4.02
N ALA A 24 2.47 27.30 -4.43
CA ALA A 24 2.00 27.18 -5.82
C ALA A 24 0.75 28.04 -6.10
N ASP A 25 0.37 28.94 -5.19
CA ASP A 25 -0.84 29.76 -5.25
C ASP A 25 -2.15 28.94 -5.42
N ILE A 26 -2.14 27.69 -4.95
CA ILE A 26 -3.33 26.82 -4.96
C ILE A 26 -4.17 27.14 -3.72
N PRO A 27 -5.47 27.46 -3.89
CA PRO A 27 -6.36 27.73 -2.77
C PRO A 27 -6.39 26.58 -1.75
N LEU A 28 -5.97 26.86 -0.50
CA LEU A 28 -5.89 25.84 0.56
C LEU A 28 -7.25 25.21 0.88
N ASN A 29 -8.37 25.89 0.60
CA ASN A 29 -9.70 25.31 0.75
C ASN A 29 -9.90 24.06 -0.11
N ARG A 30 -9.18 23.90 -1.24
CA ARG A 30 -9.17 22.67 -2.03
C ARG A 30 -8.51 21.51 -1.28
N MET A 31 -7.48 21.79 -0.49
CA MET A 31 -6.73 20.79 0.29
C MET A 31 -7.36 20.49 1.65
N LEU A 32 -8.33 21.30 2.09
CA LEU A 32 -9.05 21.17 3.35
C LEU A 32 -10.46 20.57 3.17
N VAL A 33 -10.77 20.01 2.00
CA VAL A 33 -12.03 19.31 1.75
C VAL A 33 -12.04 18.04 2.61
N ILE A 34 -12.98 17.97 3.57
CA ILE A 34 -13.17 16.79 4.43
C ILE A 34 -14.55 16.18 4.17
N PRO A 35 -14.62 14.89 3.83
CA PRO A 35 -13.50 14.04 3.44
C PRO A 35 -12.96 14.41 2.04
N PRO A 36 -11.67 14.15 1.76
CA PRO A 36 -11.06 14.42 0.48
C PRO A 36 -11.64 13.44 -0.55
N MET A 37 -12.63 13.87 -1.34
CA MET A 37 -13.24 13.07 -2.39
C MET A 37 -12.98 13.68 -3.74
N THR A 38 -12.47 12.88 -4.67
CA THR A 38 -12.42 13.18 -6.10
C THR A 38 -13.53 12.41 -6.78
N THR A 39 -14.60 13.10 -7.20
CA THR A 39 -15.71 12.51 -7.97
C THR A 39 -15.60 12.82 -9.46
N GLU A 40 -14.82 13.84 -9.82
CA GLU A 40 -14.58 14.25 -11.19
C GLU A 40 -13.12 14.68 -11.33
N VAL A 41 -12.57 14.55 -12.54
CA VAL A 41 -11.23 15.07 -12.86
C VAL A 41 -11.38 16.56 -13.15
N THR A 42 -10.75 17.40 -12.32
CA THR A 42 -10.80 18.86 -12.45
C THR A 42 -9.51 19.44 -13.03
N ILE A 43 -8.43 18.66 -13.05
CA ILE A 43 -7.14 19.01 -13.63
C ILE A 43 -7.00 18.37 -15.02
N ASP A 44 -6.83 19.20 -16.05
CA ASP A 44 -6.47 18.72 -17.39
C ASP A 44 -5.15 17.96 -17.33
N LYS A 45 -5.12 16.74 -17.88
CA LYS A 45 -3.98 15.82 -17.76
C LYS A 45 -3.14 15.82 -19.01
N ALA A 46 -1.83 15.84 -18.83
CA ALA A 46 -0.89 15.64 -19.92
C ALA A 46 -1.21 14.35 -20.71
N PRO A 47 -1.26 14.44 -22.06
CA PRO A 47 -1.59 13.29 -22.89
C PRO A 47 -0.50 12.22 -22.81
N PHE A 48 -0.82 11.03 -23.29
CA PHE A 48 0.12 9.91 -23.33
C PHE A 48 1.42 10.27 -24.07
N SER A 49 2.56 9.87 -23.50
CA SER A 49 3.90 10.10 -24.05
C SER A 49 4.70 8.80 -24.06
N TRP A 50 5.11 8.37 -25.26
CA TRP A 50 6.00 7.21 -25.43
C TRP A 50 7.33 7.38 -24.71
N VAL A 51 7.88 8.61 -24.71
CA VAL A 51 9.15 8.91 -24.02
C VAL A 51 8.98 8.69 -22.53
N ALA A 52 7.95 9.27 -21.93
CA ALA A 52 7.67 9.10 -20.50
C ALA A 52 7.43 7.62 -20.15
N PHE A 53 6.66 6.91 -20.98
CA PHE A 53 6.40 5.48 -20.82
C PHE A 53 7.68 4.65 -20.79
N PHE A 54 8.56 4.80 -21.79
CA PHE A 54 9.80 4.02 -21.85
C PHE A 54 10.81 4.42 -20.79
N VAL A 55 10.89 5.70 -20.41
CA VAL A 55 11.73 6.15 -19.29
C VAL A 55 11.25 5.51 -17.98
N LEU A 56 9.95 5.57 -17.69
CA LEU A 56 9.39 4.97 -16.48
C LEU A 56 9.55 3.44 -16.46
N LEU A 57 9.29 2.79 -17.60
CA LEU A 57 9.54 1.35 -17.75
C LEU A 57 11.02 1.00 -17.49
N ALA A 58 11.96 1.77 -18.06
CA ALA A 58 13.38 1.55 -17.85
C ALA A 58 13.77 1.70 -16.38
N LEU A 59 13.24 2.69 -15.67
CA LEU A 59 13.47 2.88 -14.23
C LEU A 59 12.92 1.70 -13.41
N ILE A 60 11.70 1.24 -13.71
CA ILE A 60 11.09 0.07 -13.06
C ILE A 60 11.96 -1.17 -13.27
N LEU A 61 12.39 -1.42 -14.51
CA LEU A 61 13.24 -2.57 -14.86
C LEU A 61 14.62 -2.46 -14.20
N LEU A 62 15.23 -1.29 -14.17
CA LEU A 62 16.52 -1.07 -13.52
C LEU A 62 16.48 -1.47 -12.03
N VAL A 63 15.39 -1.14 -11.34
CA VAL A 63 15.20 -1.47 -9.92
C VAL A 63 14.84 -2.95 -9.73
N MET A 64 13.89 -3.48 -10.52
CA MET A 64 13.31 -4.80 -10.25
C MET A 64 14.06 -5.97 -10.90
N LEU A 65 14.67 -5.76 -12.06
CA LEU A 65 15.35 -6.83 -12.80
C LEU A 65 16.49 -7.50 -12.00
N PRO A 66 17.34 -6.77 -11.25
CA PRO A 66 18.38 -7.40 -10.42
C PRO A 66 17.81 -8.40 -9.40
N PHE A 67 16.69 -8.04 -8.74
CA PHE A 67 16.01 -8.93 -7.79
C PHE A 67 15.42 -10.15 -8.48
N ILE A 68 14.71 -9.95 -9.60
CA ILE A 68 14.09 -11.04 -10.36
C ILE A 68 15.16 -12.02 -10.86
N VAL A 69 16.24 -11.51 -11.47
CA VAL A 69 17.35 -12.35 -11.96
C VAL A 69 18.02 -13.10 -10.82
N ARG A 70 18.25 -12.46 -9.67
CA ARG A 70 18.83 -13.11 -8.48
C ARG A 70 17.96 -14.27 -8.00
N ILE A 71 16.65 -14.04 -7.88
CA ILE A 71 15.69 -15.07 -7.46
C ILE A 71 15.68 -16.22 -8.46
N LEU A 72 15.50 -15.95 -9.76
CA LEU A 72 15.43 -16.98 -10.80
C LEU A 72 16.70 -17.84 -10.84
N LYS A 73 17.88 -17.24 -10.67
CA LYS A 73 19.16 -17.98 -10.57
C LYS A 73 19.20 -18.84 -9.30
N ALA A 74 18.88 -18.27 -8.14
CA ALA A 74 18.93 -18.98 -6.87
C ALA A 74 17.88 -20.10 -6.74
N GLN A 75 16.73 -19.96 -7.42
CA GLN A 75 15.70 -20.98 -7.45
C GLN A 75 16.16 -22.30 -8.09
N LYS A 76 17.12 -22.26 -9.01
CA LYS A 76 17.66 -23.47 -9.66
C LYS A 76 18.36 -24.40 -8.68
N SER A 77 18.92 -23.84 -7.61
CA SER A 77 19.62 -24.58 -6.55
C SER A 77 18.80 -24.67 -5.26
N PHE A 78 17.52 -24.28 -5.30
CA PHE A 78 16.67 -24.25 -4.11
C PHE A 78 16.20 -25.65 -3.73
N VAL A 79 16.62 -26.12 -2.56
CA VAL A 79 16.14 -27.38 -1.97
C VAL A 79 14.92 -27.09 -1.09
N PRO A 80 13.73 -27.64 -1.40
CA PRO A 80 12.55 -27.45 -0.57
C PRO A 80 12.76 -28.06 0.82
N ILE A 81 12.61 -27.24 1.86
CA ILE A 81 12.53 -27.75 3.23
C ILE A 81 11.12 -28.32 3.42
N SER A 82 11.04 -29.61 3.76
CA SER A 82 9.78 -30.24 4.14
C SER A 82 9.24 -29.55 5.41
N ARG A 83 8.05 -28.96 5.32
CA ARG A 83 7.36 -28.36 6.46
C ARG A 83 6.19 -29.26 6.85
N LYS A 84 6.01 -29.46 8.15
CA LYS A 84 4.81 -30.11 8.68
C LYS A 84 3.60 -29.28 8.25
N LYS A 85 2.70 -29.88 7.48
CA LYS A 85 1.43 -29.25 7.13
C LYS A 85 0.46 -29.39 8.29
N HIS A 86 -0.23 -28.30 8.61
CA HIS A 86 -1.32 -28.29 9.58
C HIS A 86 -2.66 -28.48 8.86
N PRO A 87 -3.72 -28.96 9.53
CA PRO A 87 -5.05 -29.00 8.93
C PRO A 87 -5.48 -27.58 8.52
N PHE A 88 -6.25 -27.48 7.45
CA PHE A 88 -6.80 -26.19 7.03
C PHE A 88 -7.94 -25.81 7.98
N PRO A 89 -7.90 -24.63 8.62
CA PRO A 89 -8.86 -24.27 9.64
C PRO A 89 -10.24 -23.95 9.04
N TRP A 90 -11.30 -24.18 9.81
CA TRP A 90 -12.70 -23.96 9.37
C TRP A 90 -12.95 -22.50 8.95
N TRP A 91 -12.35 -21.52 9.64
CA TRP A 91 -12.49 -20.10 9.31
C TRP A 91 -11.83 -19.73 7.98
N GLY A 92 -10.93 -20.56 7.46
CA GLY A 92 -10.41 -20.43 6.10
C GLY A 92 -11.46 -20.75 5.04
N TRP A 93 -12.32 -21.75 5.28
CA TRP A 93 -13.46 -22.04 4.41
C TRP A 93 -14.52 -20.94 4.48
N LEU A 94 -14.80 -20.44 5.67
CA LEU A 94 -15.65 -19.26 5.83
C LEU A 94 -15.11 -18.07 5.03
N GLY A 95 -13.80 -17.80 5.11
CA GLY A 95 -13.15 -16.77 4.31
C GLY A 95 -13.32 -16.96 2.81
N LEU A 96 -13.17 -18.19 2.32
CA LEU A 96 -13.40 -18.51 0.91
C LEU A 96 -14.86 -18.26 0.48
N VAL A 97 -15.83 -18.67 1.31
CA VAL A 97 -17.25 -18.44 1.02
C VAL A 97 -17.57 -16.94 0.99
N ILE A 98 -17.11 -16.18 1.99
CA ILE A 98 -17.29 -14.72 2.04
C ILE A 98 -16.67 -14.06 0.80
N LEU A 99 -15.46 -14.49 0.39
CA LEU A 99 -14.79 -13.96 -0.79
C LEU A 99 -15.60 -14.23 -2.06
N LEU A 100 -15.99 -15.48 -2.29
CA LEU A 100 -16.68 -15.88 -3.53
C LEU A 100 -18.09 -15.29 -3.62
N LEU A 101 -18.85 -15.29 -2.52
CA LEU A 101 -20.16 -14.65 -2.48
C LEU A 101 -20.06 -13.14 -2.60
N GLY A 102 -19.14 -12.51 -1.87
CA GLY A 102 -18.88 -11.08 -1.98
C GLY A 102 -18.50 -10.66 -3.38
N TRP A 103 -17.63 -11.43 -4.04
CA TRP A 103 -17.23 -11.18 -5.43
C TRP A 103 -18.41 -11.40 -6.39
N LEU A 104 -19.16 -12.50 -6.25
CA LEU A 104 -20.35 -12.75 -7.06
C LEU A 104 -21.34 -11.59 -6.94
N MET A 105 -21.65 -11.16 -5.71
CA MET A 105 -22.53 -10.02 -5.49
C MET A 105 -21.95 -8.74 -6.10
N ALA A 106 -20.65 -8.48 -5.93
CA ALA A 106 -19.99 -7.30 -6.49
C ALA A 106 -20.09 -7.21 -8.02
N TRP A 107 -20.01 -8.36 -8.70
CA TRP A 107 -19.94 -8.42 -10.16
C TRP A 107 -21.28 -8.73 -10.85
N THR A 108 -22.30 -9.03 -10.08
CA THR A 108 -23.66 -9.20 -10.58
C THR A 108 -24.51 -7.99 -10.18
N ARG A 109 -25.66 -7.82 -10.83
CA ARG A 109 -26.61 -6.75 -10.54
C ARG A 109 -27.98 -7.36 -10.28
N PHE A 110 -28.04 -8.21 -9.26
CA PHE A 110 -29.29 -8.85 -8.88
C PHE A 110 -30.28 -7.80 -8.36
N PRO A 111 -31.52 -7.73 -8.89
CA PRO A 111 -32.48 -6.69 -8.48
C PRO A 111 -32.78 -6.69 -6.97
N TRP A 112 -32.80 -7.86 -6.34
CA TRP A 112 -33.03 -8.00 -4.90
C TRP A 112 -31.87 -7.53 -4.02
N PHE A 113 -30.69 -7.26 -4.60
CA PHE A 113 -29.47 -6.86 -3.89
C PHE A 113 -29.04 -5.41 -4.17
N GLU A 114 -29.81 -4.67 -4.96
CA GLU A 114 -29.48 -3.32 -5.43
C GLU A 114 -29.08 -2.37 -4.29
N ASN A 115 -29.83 -2.35 -3.20
CA ASN A 115 -29.57 -1.49 -2.03
C ASN A 115 -28.25 -1.79 -1.31
N LEU A 116 -27.71 -3.00 -1.48
CA LEU A 116 -26.47 -3.43 -0.85
C LEU A 116 -25.28 -3.45 -1.82
N GLN A 117 -25.52 -3.15 -3.10
CA GLN A 117 -24.53 -3.24 -4.15
C GLN A 117 -23.32 -2.33 -3.91
N THR A 118 -23.56 -1.16 -3.31
CA THR A 118 -22.51 -0.18 -2.94
C THR A 118 -21.53 -0.68 -1.88
N TYR A 119 -21.90 -1.72 -1.10
CA TYR A 119 -21.05 -2.26 -0.02
C TYR A 119 -20.25 -3.50 -0.42
N THR A 120 -20.35 -3.92 -1.67
CA THR A 120 -19.81 -5.21 -2.14
C THR A 120 -18.29 -5.26 -2.25
N PHE A 121 -17.61 -4.12 -2.14
CA PHE A 121 -16.15 -4.07 -2.25
C PHE A 121 -15.43 -4.58 -0.99
N THR A 122 -16.02 -4.43 0.21
CA THR A 122 -15.39 -4.87 1.47
C THR A 122 -15.42 -6.39 1.71
N PRO A 123 -16.53 -7.13 1.44
CA PRO A 123 -16.59 -8.56 1.73
C PRO A 123 -15.48 -9.41 1.05
N PRO A 124 -15.13 -9.22 -0.24
CA PRO A 124 -14.01 -9.91 -0.87
C PRO A 124 -12.69 -9.77 -0.09
N TRP A 125 -12.40 -8.58 0.42
CA TRP A 125 -11.21 -8.32 1.23
C TRP A 125 -11.22 -9.02 2.58
N LEU A 126 -12.35 -9.02 3.29
CA LEU A 126 -12.48 -9.75 4.55
C LEU A 126 -12.28 -11.25 4.34
N GLY A 127 -12.91 -11.79 3.30
CA GLY A 127 -12.75 -13.19 2.89
C GLY A 127 -11.30 -13.51 2.51
N PHE A 128 -10.64 -12.61 1.77
CA PHE A 128 -9.23 -12.73 1.40
C PHE A 128 -8.32 -12.76 2.63
N ILE A 129 -8.46 -11.81 3.56
CA ILE A 129 -7.66 -11.75 4.79
C ILE A 129 -7.78 -13.05 5.59
N LEU A 130 -9.00 -13.57 5.75
CA LEU A 130 -9.24 -14.87 6.39
C LEU A 130 -8.55 -16.00 5.63
N LEU A 131 -8.74 -16.08 4.31
CA LEU A 131 -8.17 -17.14 3.47
C LEU A 131 -6.65 -17.14 3.51
N VAL A 132 -6.00 -15.98 3.38
CA VAL A 132 -4.54 -15.84 3.34
C VAL A 132 -3.93 -16.20 4.70
N ASN A 133 -4.56 -15.82 5.81
CA ASN A 133 -4.15 -16.26 7.14
C ASN A 133 -4.32 -17.78 7.32
N ALA A 134 -5.40 -18.38 6.78
CA ALA A 134 -5.65 -19.81 6.88
C ALA A 134 -4.61 -20.62 6.10
N LEU A 135 -4.26 -20.14 4.91
CA LEU A 135 -3.17 -20.69 4.09
C LEU A 135 -1.82 -20.56 4.81
N THR A 136 -1.56 -19.44 5.47
CA THR A 136 -0.35 -19.24 6.27
C THR A 136 -0.28 -20.23 7.43
N TYR A 137 -1.38 -20.39 8.18
CA TYR A 137 -1.49 -21.34 9.28
C TYR A 137 -1.29 -22.78 8.81
N ARG A 138 -1.95 -23.19 7.72
CA ARG A 138 -1.78 -24.52 7.11
C ARG A 138 -0.31 -24.84 6.80
N ARG A 139 0.47 -23.84 6.39
CA ARG A 139 1.86 -23.99 5.95
C ARG A 139 2.90 -23.86 7.04
N SER A 140 2.57 -23.23 8.17
CA SER A 140 3.57 -22.86 9.18
C SER A 140 3.13 -23.10 10.63
N GLY A 141 1.86 -23.44 10.87
CA GLY A 141 1.27 -23.50 12.20
C GLY A 141 1.03 -22.12 12.83
N TRP A 142 1.31 -21.04 12.09
CA TRP A 142 1.28 -19.66 12.59
C TRP A 142 0.50 -18.75 11.64
N SER A 143 -0.25 -17.79 12.17
CA SER A 143 -0.91 -16.71 11.43
C SER A 143 -1.23 -15.54 12.36
N LEU A 144 -1.53 -14.36 11.80
CA LEU A 144 -1.90 -13.19 12.61
C LEU A 144 -3.18 -13.43 13.39
N ILE A 145 -4.19 -14.07 12.78
CA ILE A 145 -5.46 -14.41 13.45
C ILE A 145 -5.22 -15.23 14.71
N THR A 146 -4.34 -16.23 14.63
CA THR A 146 -4.10 -17.17 15.73
C THR A 146 -3.12 -16.66 16.79
N HIS A 147 -2.08 -15.89 16.40
CA HIS A 147 -0.95 -15.58 17.30
C HIS A 147 -0.80 -14.08 17.60
N LYS A 148 -1.35 -13.20 16.76
CA LYS A 148 -1.33 -11.74 16.96
C LYS A 148 -2.69 -11.09 16.63
N PRO A 149 -3.81 -11.56 17.20
CA PRO A 149 -5.15 -11.06 16.85
C PRO A 149 -5.34 -9.58 17.18
N ALA A 150 -4.84 -9.12 18.33
CA ALA A 150 -4.92 -7.70 18.70
C ALA A 150 -4.16 -6.79 17.73
N PHE A 151 -3.01 -7.25 17.22
CA PHE A 151 -2.26 -6.54 16.19
C PHE A 151 -3.03 -6.51 14.87
N LEU A 152 -3.60 -7.65 14.46
CA LEU A 152 -4.44 -7.71 13.26
C LEU A 152 -5.64 -6.75 13.34
N LEU A 153 -6.34 -6.71 14.48
CA LEU A 153 -7.45 -5.78 14.69
C LEU A 153 -6.99 -4.32 14.64
N ALA A 154 -5.84 -3.99 15.23
CA ALA A 154 -5.30 -2.64 15.13
C ALA A 154 -4.92 -2.28 13.68
N LEU A 155 -4.42 -3.22 12.89
CA LEU A 155 -4.17 -2.98 11.46
C LEU A 155 -5.45 -2.53 10.75
N PHE A 156 -6.63 -3.07 11.07
CA PHE A 156 -7.88 -2.58 10.48
C PHE A 156 -8.15 -1.11 10.82
N VAL A 157 -7.99 -0.74 12.09
CA VAL A 157 -8.23 0.63 12.57
C VAL A 157 -7.25 1.62 11.92
N PHE A 158 -5.96 1.32 11.94
CA PHE A 158 -4.95 2.22 11.36
C PHE A 158 -4.96 2.23 9.83
N SER A 159 -5.47 1.17 9.19
CA SER A 159 -5.55 1.09 7.72
C SER A 159 -6.48 2.14 7.13
N ALA A 160 -7.59 2.45 7.80
CA ALA A 160 -8.49 3.50 7.36
C ALA A 160 -7.79 4.86 7.32
N LEU A 161 -7.10 5.23 8.41
CA LEU A 161 -6.31 6.47 8.48
C LEU A 161 -5.20 6.49 7.42
N PHE A 162 -4.54 5.34 7.23
CA PHE A 162 -3.49 5.18 6.24
C PHE A 162 -3.98 5.44 4.81
N TRP A 163 -5.15 4.92 4.42
CA TRP A 163 -5.67 5.16 3.07
C TRP A 163 -6.30 6.55 2.91
N TRP A 164 -6.98 7.08 3.93
CA TRP A 164 -7.47 8.47 3.89
C TRP A 164 -6.35 9.50 3.67
N TYR A 165 -5.12 9.19 4.09
CA TYR A 165 -3.97 9.99 3.75
C TYR A 165 -3.66 10.00 2.24
N PHE A 166 -3.84 8.89 1.53
CA PHE A 166 -3.69 8.85 0.07
C PHE A 166 -4.81 9.58 -0.64
N GLU A 167 -6.05 9.52 -0.15
CA GLU A 167 -7.15 10.36 -0.67
C GLU A 167 -6.84 11.85 -0.50
N TYR A 168 -6.25 12.23 0.64
CA TYR A 168 -5.75 13.59 0.84
C TYR A 168 -4.66 13.97 -0.18
N LEU A 169 -3.66 13.10 -0.39
CA LEU A 169 -2.62 13.35 -1.41
C LEU A 169 -3.19 13.38 -2.84
N ASN A 170 -4.27 12.65 -3.08
CA ASN A 170 -4.92 12.60 -4.38
C ASN A 170 -5.63 13.91 -4.72
N LEU A 171 -5.95 14.77 -3.75
CA LEU A 171 -6.45 16.13 -4.04
C LEU A 171 -5.43 16.99 -4.82
N MET A 172 -4.12 16.69 -4.72
CA MET A 172 -3.08 17.41 -5.45
C MET A 172 -2.87 16.88 -6.87
N VAL A 173 -3.06 15.58 -7.08
CA VAL A 173 -2.70 14.93 -8.36
C VAL A 173 -3.88 14.39 -9.12
N GLU A 174 -5.05 14.20 -8.52
CA GLU A 174 -6.28 13.65 -9.11
C GLU A 174 -6.02 12.43 -10.02
N ASN A 175 -5.18 11.50 -9.55
CA ASN A 175 -4.79 10.31 -10.31
C ASN A 175 -5.91 9.28 -10.35
N TRP A 176 -6.81 9.30 -9.36
CA TRP A 176 -8.02 8.49 -9.36
C TRP A 176 -9.24 9.30 -8.92
N PHE A 177 -10.42 8.90 -9.36
CA PHE A 177 -11.70 9.50 -8.99
C PHE A 177 -12.79 8.44 -8.97
N TYR A 178 -13.78 8.63 -8.10
CA TYR A 178 -14.88 7.68 -7.90
C TYR A 178 -16.03 7.99 -8.84
N VAL A 179 -16.55 6.94 -9.49
CA VAL A 179 -17.77 7.00 -10.32
C VAL A 179 -18.85 6.12 -9.72
N ASN A 180 -20.11 6.37 -10.08
CA ASN A 180 -21.28 5.66 -9.57
C ASN A 180 -21.33 5.66 -8.02
N THR A 181 -21.02 6.81 -7.42
CA THR A 181 -21.21 7.02 -5.98
C THR A 181 -22.67 7.22 -5.63
N GLY A 182 -23.58 7.41 -6.59
CA GLY A 182 -24.99 7.74 -6.35
C GLY A 182 -25.16 9.08 -5.62
N ASP A 183 -26.34 9.29 -5.01
CA ASP A 183 -26.67 10.50 -4.24
C ASP A 183 -26.09 10.49 -2.81
N LEU A 184 -24.95 9.84 -2.61
CA LEU A 184 -24.32 9.77 -1.29
C LEU A 184 -23.88 11.15 -0.82
N SER A 185 -24.35 11.54 0.37
CA SER A 185 -23.77 12.69 1.07
C SER A 185 -22.30 12.42 1.40
N LYS A 186 -21.54 13.51 1.60
CA LYS A 186 -20.12 13.43 2.01
C LYS A 186 -19.89 12.56 3.25
N GLY A 187 -20.80 12.61 4.23
CA GLY A 187 -20.72 11.79 5.43
C GLY A 187 -20.98 10.31 5.16
N GLN A 188 -21.94 9.99 4.29
CA GLN A 188 -22.24 8.61 3.92
C GLN A 188 -21.07 7.99 3.16
N PHE A 189 -20.52 8.67 2.15
CA PHE A 189 -19.37 8.14 1.45
C PHE A 189 -18.15 8.03 2.38
N PHE A 190 -17.91 8.97 3.32
CA PHE A 190 -16.84 8.81 4.31
C PHE A 190 -16.96 7.49 5.09
N LEU A 191 -18.15 7.20 5.62
CA LEU A 191 -18.39 5.96 6.36
C LEU A 191 -18.22 4.73 5.46
N TYR A 192 -18.72 4.79 4.23
CA TYR A 192 -18.72 3.66 3.32
C TYR A 192 -17.33 3.35 2.77
N ALA A 193 -16.57 4.37 2.37
CA ALA A 193 -15.19 4.24 1.91
C ALA A 193 -14.23 3.81 3.05
N THR A 194 -14.52 4.19 4.29
CA THR A 194 -13.73 3.77 5.46
C THR A 194 -13.69 2.24 5.62
N LEU A 195 -14.76 1.53 5.25
CA LEU A 195 -14.82 0.07 5.36
C LEU A 195 -13.79 -0.65 4.49
N PRO A 196 -13.73 -0.47 3.15
CA PRO A 196 -12.67 -1.07 2.35
C PRO A 196 -11.29 -0.49 2.65
N PHE A 197 -11.18 0.80 2.99
CA PHE A 197 -9.90 1.40 3.40
C PHE A 197 -9.31 0.74 4.64
N SER A 198 -10.15 0.25 5.55
CA SER A 198 -9.71 -0.52 6.73
C SER A 198 -9.05 -1.87 6.38
N THR A 199 -9.17 -2.36 5.15
CA THR A 199 -8.71 -3.71 4.79
C THR A 199 -7.30 -3.76 4.19
N VAL A 200 -6.74 -2.63 3.80
CA VAL A 200 -5.46 -2.52 3.07
C VAL A 200 -4.28 -3.10 3.87
N LEU A 201 -3.99 -2.54 5.04
CA LEU A 201 -2.87 -3.01 5.88
C LEU A 201 -3.04 -4.47 6.31
N PRO A 202 -4.20 -4.93 6.85
CA PRO A 202 -4.33 -6.32 7.24
C PRO A 202 -4.19 -7.27 6.04
N ALA A 203 -4.64 -6.91 4.84
CA ALA A 203 -4.45 -7.71 3.64
C ALA A 203 -2.98 -7.83 3.23
N VAL A 204 -2.26 -6.70 3.13
CA VAL A 204 -0.85 -6.68 2.72
C VAL A 204 0.03 -7.42 3.72
N ILE A 205 -0.12 -7.16 5.03
CA ILE A 205 0.72 -7.80 6.05
C ILE A 205 0.42 -9.29 6.16
N SER A 206 -0.85 -9.71 6.07
CA SER A 206 -1.22 -11.14 6.04
C SER A 206 -0.63 -11.85 4.80
N THR A 207 -0.67 -11.21 3.64
CA THR A 207 -0.10 -11.73 2.39
C THR A 207 1.40 -11.84 2.46
N ARG A 208 2.09 -10.86 3.06
CA ARG A 208 3.53 -10.94 3.32
C ARG A 208 3.88 -12.14 4.20
N HIS A 209 3.09 -12.43 5.23
CA HIS A 209 3.30 -13.63 6.04
C HIS A 209 3.10 -14.91 5.24
N LEU A 210 2.10 -14.99 4.36
CA LEU A 210 1.94 -16.12 3.44
C LEU A 210 3.18 -16.28 2.54
N ILE A 211 3.64 -15.20 1.90
CA ILE A 211 4.83 -15.20 1.03
C ILE A 211 6.07 -15.72 1.78
N SER A 212 6.24 -15.35 3.05
CA SER A 212 7.37 -15.81 3.88
C SER A 212 7.38 -17.34 4.10
N THR A 213 6.24 -18.02 3.90
CA THR A 213 6.15 -19.48 3.92
C THR A 213 6.57 -20.16 2.61
N PHE A 214 6.91 -19.37 1.58
CA PHE A 214 7.44 -19.83 0.29
C PHE A 214 8.86 -19.28 0.08
N PRO A 215 9.89 -19.89 0.69
CA PRO A 215 11.26 -19.35 0.59
C PRO A 215 11.80 -19.26 -0.84
N ARG A 216 11.22 -20.05 -1.76
CA ARG A 216 11.52 -20.01 -3.20
C ARG A 216 11.24 -18.62 -3.82
N LEU A 217 10.24 -17.89 -3.33
CA LEU A 217 9.87 -16.55 -3.84
C LEU A 217 10.92 -15.48 -3.48
N THR A 218 11.78 -15.76 -2.50
CA THR A 218 12.83 -14.82 -2.04
C THR A 218 14.21 -15.48 -2.04
N ALA A 219 14.39 -16.52 -2.86
CA ALA A 219 15.63 -17.29 -2.92
C ALA A 219 16.82 -16.39 -3.29
N GLY A 220 17.93 -16.51 -2.55
CA GLY A 220 19.16 -15.74 -2.79
C GLY A 220 19.10 -14.27 -2.37
N LEU A 221 17.97 -13.79 -1.83
CA LEU A 221 17.84 -12.42 -1.32
C LEU A 221 18.35 -12.23 0.10
N ASP A 222 18.72 -13.29 0.81
CA ASP A 222 19.36 -13.24 2.14
C ASP A 222 20.82 -12.79 2.09
N HIS A 223 21.47 -12.93 0.93
CA HIS A 223 22.86 -12.55 0.67
C HIS A 223 22.95 -11.93 -0.72
N PHE A 224 22.24 -10.83 -0.95
CA PHE A 224 22.21 -10.15 -2.25
C PHE A 224 23.23 -9.00 -2.30
N ILE A 225 22.79 -7.75 -2.12
CA ILE A 225 23.66 -6.58 -2.13
C ILE A 225 23.64 -5.96 -0.72
N PRO A 226 24.74 -5.97 0.03
CA PRO A 226 24.78 -5.30 1.33
C PRO A 226 24.77 -3.78 1.14
N LEU A 227 23.85 -3.10 1.82
CA LEU A 227 23.81 -1.64 1.88
C LEU A 227 24.28 -1.17 3.25
N LYS A 228 25.53 -0.72 3.30
CA LYS A 228 26.14 -0.12 4.49
C LYS A 228 26.25 1.38 4.27
N THR A 229 25.92 2.15 5.30
CA THR A 229 26.14 3.59 5.33
C THR A 229 27.02 3.93 6.53
N SER A 230 27.99 4.81 6.33
CA SER A 230 28.90 5.30 7.37
C SER A 230 28.24 6.36 8.26
N ASN A 231 27.23 7.07 7.75
CA ASN A 231 26.51 8.11 8.48
C ASN A 231 24.99 7.94 8.29
N GLN A 232 24.38 7.14 9.17
CA GLN A 232 22.95 6.84 9.14
C GLN A 232 22.10 8.08 9.38
N GLU A 233 22.53 8.98 10.25
CA GLU A 233 21.78 10.18 10.61
C GLU A 233 21.74 11.19 9.45
N ALA A 234 22.89 11.48 8.83
CA ALA A 234 22.94 12.37 7.67
C ALA A 234 22.13 11.82 6.49
N LEU A 235 22.20 10.50 6.26
CA LEU A 235 21.37 9.85 5.24
C LEU A 235 19.88 9.98 5.57
N ALA A 236 19.48 9.77 6.82
CA ALA A 236 18.09 9.90 7.23
C ALA A 236 17.59 11.34 7.03
N TRP A 237 18.34 12.36 7.44
CA TRP A 237 17.99 13.76 7.17
C TRP A 237 17.92 14.08 5.67
N GLY A 238 18.88 13.61 4.87
CA GLY A 238 18.87 13.80 3.42
C GLY A 238 17.63 13.19 2.76
N VAL A 239 17.27 11.97 3.13
CA VAL A 239 16.07 11.28 2.63
C VAL A 239 14.79 11.97 3.12
N PHE A 240 14.75 12.43 4.37
CA PHE A 240 13.63 13.18 4.93
C PHE A 240 13.37 14.46 4.13
N LEU A 241 14.42 15.27 3.94
CA LEU A 241 14.33 16.54 3.21
C LEU A 241 13.96 16.31 1.74
N ALA A 242 14.53 15.31 1.08
CA ALA A 242 14.16 14.96 -0.29
C ALA A 242 12.68 14.56 -0.40
N GLY A 243 12.16 13.81 0.58
CA GLY A 243 10.74 13.47 0.65
C GLY A 243 9.84 14.70 0.86
N VAL A 244 10.20 15.59 1.78
CA VAL A 244 9.46 16.84 2.04
C VAL A 244 9.43 17.73 0.80
N ILE A 245 10.58 17.97 0.19
CA ILE A 245 10.70 18.75 -1.06
C ILE A 245 9.89 18.08 -2.16
N GLY A 246 9.96 16.74 -2.26
CA GLY A 246 9.21 15.97 -3.24
C GLY A 246 7.69 16.16 -3.11
N LEU A 247 7.12 16.04 -1.90
CA LEU A 247 5.70 16.27 -1.67
C LEU A 247 5.29 17.72 -1.92
N MET A 248 6.12 18.70 -1.59
CA MET A 248 5.86 20.10 -1.91
C MET A 248 5.80 20.30 -3.43
N ALA A 249 6.78 19.74 -4.15
CA ALA A 249 6.97 19.92 -5.58
C ALA A 249 5.81 19.38 -6.42
N ILE A 250 5.09 18.34 -5.95
CA ILE A 250 3.93 17.76 -6.64
C ILE A 250 2.91 18.83 -7.04
N ASN A 251 2.68 19.85 -6.20
CA ASN A 251 1.71 20.91 -6.47
C ASN A 251 2.08 21.79 -7.67
N PHE A 252 3.36 21.86 -8.06
CA PHE A 252 3.80 22.70 -9.17
C PHE A 252 3.72 22.00 -10.53
N GLN A 253 3.92 20.67 -10.54
CA GLN A 253 3.98 19.85 -11.75
C GLN A 253 3.34 18.47 -11.50
N PRO A 254 2.03 18.41 -11.19
CA PRO A 254 1.37 17.16 -10.80
C PRO A 254 1.47 16.09 -11.88
N ASP A 255 1.45 16.48 -13.17
CA ASP A 255 1.51 15.56 -14.30
C ASP A 255 2.83 14.78 -14.43
N PHE A 256 3.92 15.33 -13.90
CA PHE A 256 5.25 14.71 -13.96
C PHE A 256 5.66 14.14 -12.60
N LEU A 257 5.26 14.79 -11.51
CA LEU A 257 5.71 14.50 -10.16
C LEU A 257 4.76 13.59 -9.38
N TYR A 258 3.63 13.19 -9.96
CA TYR A 258 2.71 12.24 -9.31
C TYR A 258 3.37 10.93 -8.80
N PRO A 259 4.49 10.39 -9.35
CA PRO A 259 5.13 9.21 -8.75
C PRO A 259 5.64 9.47 -7.33
N LEU A 260 5.93 10.73 -6.99
CA LEU A 260 6.37 11.13 -5.65
C LEU A 260 5.27 10.95 -4.60
N LEU A 261 3.99 10.91 -4.98
CA LEU A 261 2.89 10.54 -4.08
C LEU A 261 3.12 9.14 -3.48
N TRP A 262 3.74 8.22 -4.23
CA TRP A 262 4.01 6.85 -3.79
C TRP A 262 5.40 6.67 -3.15
N LEU A 263 6.35 7.56 -3.44
CA LEU A 263 7.74 7.45 -2.96
C LEU A 263 8.02 8.32 -1.74
N ALA A 264 7.57 9.57 -1.76
CA ALA A 264 7.92 10.55 -0.75
C ALA A 264 7.33 10.25 0.65
N PRO A 265 6.09 9.74 0.78
CA PRO A 265 5.60 9.32 2.10
C PRO A 265 6.42 8.17 2.70
N THR A 266 6.86 7.22 1.88
CA THR A 266 7.81 6.17 2.30
C THR A 266 9.09 6.79 2.84
N ALA A 267 9.67 7.74 2.09
CA ALA A 267 10.92 8.40 2.45
C ALA A 267 10.79 9.16 3.77
N ILE A 268 9.74 9.97 3.93
CA ILE A 268 9.48 10.76 5.14
C ILE A 268 9.24 9.84 6.35
N LEU A 269 8.41 8.82 6.21
CA LEU A 269 8.08 7.92 7.32
C LEU A 269 9.29 7.06 7.72
N ALA A 270 10.01 6.49 6.75
CA ALA A 270 11.22 5.72 6.98
C ALA A 270 12.31 6.53 7.70
N SER A 271 12.61 7.72 7.16
CA SER A 271 13.68 8.58 7.70
C SER A 271 13.33 9.15 9.06
N SER A 272 12.09 9.61 9.27
CA SER A 272 11.64 10.09 10.58
C SER A 272 11.70 9.00 11.65
N MET A 273 11.29 7.77 11.31
CA MET A 273 11.46 6.61 12.19
C MET A 273 12.94 6.32 12.50
N ALA A 274 13.82 6.37 11.49
CA ALA A 274 15.26 6.17 11.67
C ALA A 274 15.88 7.25 12.59
N LEU A 275 15.52 8.53 12.40
CA LEU A 275 15.93 9.63 13.29
C LEU A 275 15.40 9.46 14.72
N GLY A 276 14.28 8.74 14.89
CA GLY A 276 13.75 8.32 16.19
C GLY A 276 14.42 7.07 16.79
N GLY A 277 15.44 6.51 16.11
CA GLY A 277 16.14 5.29 16.50
C GLY A 277 15.40 4.00 16.13
N ASN A 278 14.48 4.04 15.16
CA ASN A 278 13.76 2.87 14.68
C ASN A 278 14.11 2.56 13.22
N THR A 279 14.92 1.52 13.02
CA THR A 279 15.40 1.08 11.69
C THR A 279 14.89 -0.30 11.30
N GLU A 280 13.88 -0.85 12.01
CA GLU A 280 13.42 -2.24 11.88
C GLU A 280 13.14 -2.72 10.45
N LEU A 281 12.61 -1.87 9.57
CA LEU A 281 12.36 -2.23 8.17
C LEU A 281 13.67 -2.54 7.40
N PHE A 282 14.76 -1.87 7.77
CA PHE A 282 16.03 -1.83 7.04
C PHE A 282 17.19 -2.49 7.79
N ASP A 283 16.99 -2.99 9.02
CA ASP A 283 18.03 -3.61 9.86
C ASP A 283 18.77 -4.78 9.19
N ALA A 284 18.11 -5.44 8.24
CA ALA A 284 18.65 -6.58 7.49
C ALA A 284 19.45 -6.16 6.23
N LEU A 285 19.41 -4.89 5.82
CA LEU A 285 20.10 -4.42 4.62
C LEU A 285 21.63 -4.40 4.73
N PRO A 286 22.25 -4.08 5.89
CA PRO A 286 23.72 -4.11 6.03
C PRO A 286 24.34 -5.50 5.79
N SER A 287 23.58 -6.58 6.02
CA SER A 287 23.99 -7.96 5.71
C SER A 287 23.58 -8.41 4.30
N GLY A 288 22.89 -7.54 3.54
CA GLY A 288 22.39 -7.85 2.21
C GLY A 288 21.15 -8.73 2.20
N ASN A 289 20.39 -8.76 3.30
CA ASN A 289 19.15 -9.51 3.39
C ASN A 289 17.93 -8.63 3.04
N TRP A 290 17.45 -8.82 1.82
CA TRP A 290 16.33 -8.09 1.23
C TRP A 290 14.99 -8.82 1.33
N LYS A 291 14.95 -10.01 1.96
CA LYS A 291 13.76 -10.87 1.97
C LYS A 291 12.53 -10.14 2.52
N TYR A 292 12.70 -9.35 3.57
CA TYR A 292 11.59 -8.64 4.20
C TYR A 292 11.00 -7.57 3.28
N ILE A 293 11.85 -6.67 2.77
CA ILE A 293 11.47 -5.58 1.87
C ILE A 293 10.85 -6.12 0.58
N PHE A 294 11.49 -7.10 -0.06
CA PHE A 294 10.96 -7.69 -1.30
C PHE A 294 9.61 -8.40 -1.05
N SER A 295 9.44 -9.09 0.08
CA SER A 295 8.16 -9.73 0.41
C SER A 295 7.04 -8.72 0.64
N LEU A 296 7.34 -7.54 1.18
CA LEU A 296 6.38 -6.45 1.33
C LEU A 296 5.95 -5.90 -0.03
N ALA A 297 6.91 -5.60 -0.92
CA ALA A 297 6.63 -5.15 -2.28
C ALA A 297 5.81 -6.17 -3.06
N LEU A 298 6.17 -7.46 -2.98
CA LEU A 298 5.43 -8.53 -3.64
C LEU A 298 4.03 -8.73 -3.03
N ALA A 299 3.88 -8.60 -1.71
CA ALA A 299 2.57 -8.69 -1.06
C ALA A 299 1.64 -7.57 -1.53
N ALA A 300 2.14 -6.33 -1.56
CA ALA A 300 1.39 -5.19 -2.04
C ALA A 300 1.05 -5.30 -3.53
N LEU A 301 1.96 -5.82 -4.36
CA LEU A 301 1.67 -6.07 -5.78
C LEU A 301 0.56 -7.12 -5.97
N ILE A 302 0.59 -8.21 -5.20
CA ILE A 302 -0.48 -9.23 -5.23
C ILE A 302 -1.81 -8.63 -4.75
N CYS A 303 -1.79 -7.89 -3.65
CA CYS A 303 -2.99 -7.19 -3.17
C CYS A 303 -3.48 -6.16 -4.20
N GLY A 304 -2.58 -5.41 -4.84
CA GLY A 304 -2.89 -4.47 -5.90
C GLY A 304 -3.59 -5.13 -7.08
N PHE A 305 -3.13 -6.32 -7.50
CA PHE A 305 -3.85 -7.10 -8.52
C PHE A 305 -5.30 -7.40 -8.12
N PHE A 306 -5.56 -7.83 -6.89
CA PHE A 306 -6.92 -8.11 -6.42
C PHE A 306 -7.74 -6.83 -6.19
N TRP A 307 -7.08 -5.74 -5.80
CA TRP A 307 -7.68 -4.40 -5.67
C TRP A 307 -8.25 -3.95 -7.01
N GLU A 308 -7.45 -4.05 -8.07
CA GLU A 308 -7.89 -3.72 -9.43
C GLU A 308 -8.93 -4.69 -9.99
N LEU A 309 -8.76 -6.00 -9.76
CA LEU A 309 -9.73 -7.00 -10.17
C LEU A 309 -11.11 -6.71 -9.56
N TRP A 310 -11.20 -6.54 -8.24
CA TRP A 310 -12.50 -6.35 -7.60
C TRP A 310 -13.10 -4.98 -7.91
N ASN A 311 -12.29 -3.96 -8.21
CA ASN A 311 -12.77 -2.64 -8.63
C ASN A 311 -13.48 -2.68 -9.98
N PHE A 312 -12.91 -3.40 -10.95
CA PHE A 312 -13.28 -3.35 -12.37
C PHE A 312 -14.77 -3.47 -12.69
N ASN A 313 -15.51 -4.25 -11.90
CA ASN A 313 -16.95 -4.44 -12.10
C ASN A 313 -17.75 -4.21 -10.81
N SER A 314 -17.17 -3.50 -9.84
CA SER A 314 -17.90 -3.02 -8.68
C SER A 314 -18.89 -1.92 -9.08
N PHE A 315 -19.94 -1.73 -8.29
CA PHE A 315 -20.92 -0.69 -8.59
C PHE A 315 -20.30 0.70 -8.43
N THR A 316 -19.85 1.01 -7.22
CA THR A 316 -18.97 2.15 -6.97
C THR A 316 -17.54 1.68 -7.26
N GLN A 317 -16.91 2.34 -8.22
CA GLN A 317 -15.56 2.01 -8.70
C GLN A 317 -14.76 3.30 -8.77
N TRP A 318 -13.43 3.20 -8.69
CA TRP A 318 -12.56 4.30 -9.04
C TRP A 318 -11.97 4.08 -10.42
N HIS A 319 -11.91 5.16 -11.19
CA HIS A 319 -11.24 5.21 -12.48
C HIS A 319 -9.92 5.96 -12.31
N TYR A 320 -8.95 5.58 -13.13
CA TYR A 320 -7.63 6.20 -13.12
C TYR A 320 -7.53 7.28 -14.21
N SER A 321 -6.83 8.36 -13.90
CA SER A 321 -6.43 9.40 -14.85
C SER A 321 -4.94 9.69 -14.63
N VAL A 322 -4.09 8.80 -15.16
CA VAL A 322 -2.65 8.83 -14.91
C VAL A 322 -1.94 9.57 -16.04
N PRO A 323 -1.43 10.78 -15.82
CA PRO A 323 -0.83 11.57 -16.88
C PRO A 323 0.36 10.84 -17.53
N LEU A 324 0.57 11.08 -18.83
CA LEU A 324 1.68 10.56 -19.64
C LEU A 324 1.71 9.03 -19.91
N VAL A 325 1.24 8.18 -19.01
CA VAL A 325 1.47 6.71 -19.08
C VAL A 325 0.19 5.86 -19.10
N HIS A 326 -1.00 6.48 -19.19
CA HIS A 326 -2.29 5.79 -19.16
C HIS A 326 -2.59 4.94 -20.42
N ARG A 327 -1.94 3.79 -20.54
CA ARG A 327 -2.13 2.79 -21.62
C ARG A 327 -1.91 1.37 -21.09
N PHE A 328 -2.33 0.39 -21.90
CA PHE A 328 -2.18 -1.04 -21.63
C PHE A 328 -2.78 -1.43 -20.28
N GLN A 329 -4.03 -1.05 -20.07
CA GLN A 329 -4.70 -1.29 -18.80
C GLN A 329 -4.87 -2.79 -18.56
N LEU A 330 -4.62 -3.19 -17.32
CA LEU A 330 -5.09 -4.46 -16.78
C LEU A 330 -6.14 -4.08 -15.74
N PHE A 331 -7.40 -4.42 -16.00
CA PHE A 331 -8.55 -3.79 -15.34
C PHE A 331 -8.54 -2.27 -15.59
N GLU A 332 -8.69 -1.43 -14.56
CA GLU A 332 -8.66 0.03 -14.72
C GLU A 332 -7.24 0.62 -14.71
N MET A 333 -6.28 -0.08 -14.10
CA MET A 333 -4.93 0.45 -13.87
C MET A 333 -4.03 0.27 -15.11
N PRO A 334 -3.34 1.33 -15.57
CA PRO A 334 -2.27 1.21 -16.57
C PRO A 334 -1.17 0.25 -16.11
N ILE A 335 -0.57 -0.53 -17.02
CA ILE A 335 0.41 -1.57 -16.63
C ILE A 335 1.59 -1.03 -15.80
N LEU A 336 2.09 0.17 -16.11
CA LEU A 336 3.17 0.80 -15.35
C LEU A 336 2.69 1.30 -13.97
N GLY A 337 1.40 1.54 -13.81
CA GLY A 337 0.77 1.94 -12.56
C GLY A 337 0.94 0.89 -11.46
N TYR A 338 0.99 -0.41 -11.80
CA TYR A 338 1.24 -1.48 -10.84
C TYR A 338 2.60 -1.36 -10.13
N ALA A 339 3.57 -0.65 -10.71
CA ALA A 339 4.84 -0.39 -10.04
C ALA A 339 4.67 0.49 -8.79
N GLY A 340 3.59 1.27 -8.67
CA GLY A 340 3.25 2.03 -7.48
C GLY A 340 3.03 1.15 -6.24
N TYR A 341 2.58 -0.10 -6.41
CA TYR A 341 2.42 -1.04 -5.30
C TYR A 341 3.74 -1.47 -4.67
N LEU A 342 4.87 -1.35 -5.40
CA LEU A 342 6.19 -1.75 -4.91
C LEU A 342 6.65 -0.88 -3.71
N PRO A 343 6.77 0.46 -3.83
CA PRO A 343 7.06 1.31 -2.68
C PRO A 343 5.89 1.35 -1.68
N PHE A 344 4.64 1.23 -2.14
CA PHE A 344 3.48 1.17 -1.27
C PHE A 344 3.56 0.01 -0.25
N GLY A 345 4.07 -1.16 -0.65
CA GLY A 345 4.29 -2.27 0.27
C GLY A 345 5.27 -1.94 1.40
N LEU A 346 6.31 -1.16 1.13
CA LEU A 346 7.24 -0.68 2.16
C LEU A 346 6.53 0.28 3.13
N GLN A 347 5.66 1.16 2.61
CA GLN A 347 4.83 2.03 3.45
C GLN A 347 3.90 1.23 4.36
N CYS A 348 3.23 0.20 3.84
CA CYS A 348 2.42 -0.70 4.66
C CYS A 348 3.26 -1.36 5.77
N GLY A 349 4.50 -1.75 5.46
CA GLY A 349 5.45 -2.28 6.45
C GLY A 349 5.78 -1.29 7.56
N LEU A 350 6.08 -0.04 7.21
CA LEU A 350 6.34 1.04 8.19
C LEU A 350 5.11 1.32 9.06
N ALA A 351 3.92 1.42 8.45
CA ALA A 351 2.66 1.61 9.15
C ALA A 351 2.37 0.44 10.11
N ALA A 352 2.68 -0.79 9.72
CA ALA A 352 2.54 -1.97 10.56
C ALA A 352 3.50 -1.95 11.76
N ILE A 353 4.77 -1.57 11.55
CA ILE A 353 5.75 -1.38 12.64
C ILE A 353 5.26 -0.31 13.62
N LEU A 354 4.77 0.82 13.10
CA LEU A 354 4.23 1.90 13.93
C LEU A 354 3.02 1.42 14.75
N THR A 355 2.11 0.68 14.12
CA THR A 355 0.93 0.08 14.76
C THR A 355 1.33 -0.84 15.92
N GLU A 356 2.32 -1.71 15.70
CA GLU A 356 2.82 -2.62 16.74
C GLU A 356 3.41 -1.85 17.93
N LYS A 357 4.14 -0.76 17.67
CA LYS A 357 4.71 0.09 18.72
C LYS A 357 3.65 0.86 19.50
N ILE A 358 2.63 1.40 18.83
CA ILE A 358 1.51 2.05 19.50
C ILE A 358 0.81 1.06 20.44
N LEU A 359 0.49 -0.14 19.95
CA LEU A 359 -0.10 -1.19 20.78
C LEU A 359 0.79 -1.59 21.97
N ALA A 360 2.10 -1.73 21.75
CA ALA A 360 3.03 -2.07 22.82
C ALA A 360 3.09 -0.97 23.90
N ASN A 361 2.98 0.31 23.52
CA ASN A 361 2.93 1.42 24.47
C ASN A 361 1.62 1.46 25.24
N LEU A 362 0.47 1.24 24.57
CA LEU A 362 -0.84 1.19 25.24
C LEU A 362 -0.88 0.09 26.31
N LYS A 363 -0.31 -1.09 26.02
CA LYS A 363 -0.20 -2.19 26.98
C LYS A 363 0.71 -1.91 28.18
N LYS A 364 1.65 -0.96 28.07
CA LYS A 364 2.50 -0.56 29.20
C LYS A 364 1.83 0.46 30.11
N MET A 365 0.77 1.11 29.63
CA MET A 365 0.01 2.13 30.36
C MET A 365 -1.21 1.54 31.08
N SER A 366 -1.71 0.40 30.61
CA SER A 366 -2.69 -0.46 31.29
C SER A 366 -2.03 -1.34 32.32
#